data_AF-A0A7Y6QLH2-F1
#
_entry.id   AF-A0A7Y6QLH2-F1
#
_cell.length_a   1.000
_cell.length_b   1.000
_cell.length_c   1.000
_cell.angle_alpha   90.00
_cell.angle_beta   90.00
_cell.angle_gamma   90.00
#
_symmetry.space_group_name_H-M   'P 1'
#
loop_
_entity.id
_entity.type
_entity.pdbx_description
1 polymer ?
#
loop_
_entity_poly.entity_id
_entity_poly.type
_entity_poly.pdbx_seq_one_letter_code
_entity_poly.pdbx_strand_id
1 'polypeptide(L)'
;MRRFLSGMGSLLIACSLDAGAVSLSGRPTDDSVCDLSPMTNYYLTRTVFVPVGTMAVSEIYSRLALKFIEKKCKNSQLLVLHSEFGEYEDERSFRNVTSELCSVADVQRESTATSEYPHSFQVKCKISKFQEARLRLAAAESEKPVEAMIAENAPSINGRDEKIEQSEPRDRDCGKLGFGTVVLGLGGRCPR
;
A
#
# COMPACT_ATOMS: atom_id res chain seq x y z
N MET A 1 -40.44 -43.43 44.68
CA MET A 1 -39.44 -44.00 43.75
C MET A 1 -39.24 -42.97 42.63
N ARG A 2 -38.15 -42.19 42.64
CA ARG A 2 -37.02 -42.22 41.65
C ARG A 2 -37.51 -42.49 40.23
N ARG A 3 -37.31 -41.61 39.24
CA ARG A 3 -36.08 -41.33 38.44
C ARG A 3 -36.47 -40.24 37.41
N PHE A 4 -35.65 -39.42 36.73
CA PHE A 4 -34.27 -38.93 36.75
C PHE A 4 -34.27 -37.77 35.71
N LEU A 5 -33.43 -36.74 35.91
CA LEU A 5 -33.23 -35.63 34.98
C LEU A 5 -32.63 -36.08 33.64
N SER A 6 -32.92 -35.35 32.56
CA SER A 6 -31.89 -35.04 31.55
C SER A 6 -32.25 -33.80 30.74
N GLY A 7 -31.87 -32.63 31.25
CA GLY A 7 -31.79 -31.40 30.46
C GLY A 7 -30.43 -31.36 29.79
N MET A 8 -30.35 -31.70 28.51
CA MET A 8 -29.16 -31.46 27.68
C MET A 8 -29.06 -29.95 27.38
N GLY A 9 -28.45 -29.21 28.31
CA GLY A 9 -27.95 -27.87 28.03
C GLY A 9 -26.71 -27.99 27.15
N SER A 10 -26.86 -27.77 25.84
CA SER A 10 -25.73 -27.57 24.94
C SER A 10 -24.97 -26.30 25.36
N LEU A 11 -23.86 -26.50 26.07
CA LEU A 11 -22.91 -25.45 26.38
C LEU A 11 -22.14 -25.11 25.09
N LEU A 12 -22.60 -24.10 24.37
CA LEU A 12 -21.84 -23.49 23.28
C LEU A 12 -20.60 -22.81 23.90
N ILE A 13 -19.48 -23.52 23.91
CA ILE A 13 -18.17 -22.94 24.21
C ILE A 13 -17.85 -22.01 23.04
N ALA A 14 -18.19 -20.74 23.18
CA ALA A 14 -17.69 -19.70 22.31
C ALA A 14 -16.18 -19.60 22.56
N CYS A 15 -15.36 -20.09 21.62
CA CYS A 15 -13.95 -19.75 21.58
C CYS A 15 -13.84 -18.24 21.36
N SER A 16 -13.71 -17.48 22.45
CA SER A 16 -13.19 -16.13 22.43
C SER A 16 -11.76 -16.23 21.91
N LEU A 17 -11.57 -16.10 20.59
CA LEU A 17 -10.26 -15.75 20.07
C LEU A 17 -9.90 -14.44 20.76
N ASP A 18 -8.90 -14.46 21.65
CA ASP A 18 -8.36 -13.26 22.27
C ASP A 18 -8.18 -12.19 21.19
N ALA A 19 -8.77 -11.02 21.40
CA ALA A 19 -8.45 -9.87 20.58
C ALA A 19 -7.04 -9.47 21.02
N GLY A 20 -6.05 -9.88 20.23
CA GLY A 20 -4.69 -9.43 20.44
C GLY A 20 -4.65 -7.94 20.17
N ALA A 21 -3.99 -7.19 21.04
CA ALA A 21 -3.59 -5.81 20.77
C ALA A 21 -2.89 -5.73 19.40
N VAL A 22 -3.37 -4.86 18.50
CA VAL A 22 -2.80 -4.74 17.15
C VAL A 22 -2.07 -3.41 17.01
N SER A 23 -0.75 -3.49 16.90
CA SER A 23 0.09 -2.36 16.48
C SER A 23 1.01 -2.77 15.33
N LEU A 24 0.91 -2.07 14.20
CA LEU A 24 1.80 -2.28 13.05
C LEU A 24 3.26 -1.93 13.39
N SER A 25 3.46 -0.90 14.22
CA SER A 25 4.78 -0.44 14.66
C SER A 25 5.28 -1.15 15.93
N GLY A 26 4.48 -2.04 16.51
CA GLY A 26 4.81 -2.77 17.75
C GLY A 26 4.67 -1.95 19.03
N ARG A 27 3.96 -0.81 18.98
CA ARG A 27 3.67 0.01 20.16
C ARG A 27 2.64 -0.70 21.07
N PRO A 28 2.72 -0.50 22.39
CA PRO A 28 1.69 -0.98 23.30
C PRO A 28 0.33 -0.41 22.92
N THR A 29 -0.67 -1.28 22.82
CA THR A 29 -2.07 -0.93 22.57
C THR A 29 -2.95 -1.97 23.25
N ASP A 30 -4.26 -1.73 23.26
CA ASP A 30 -5.24 -2.70 23.74
C ASP A 30 -5.99 -3.36 22.59
N ASP A 31 -6.89 -4.27 22.94
CA ASP A 31 -7.65 -5.08 22.00
C ASP A 31 -8.81 -4.36 21.33
N SER A 32 -9.10 -3.12 21.73
CA SER A 32 -10.12 -2.26 21.13
C SER A 32 -9.60 -1.46 19.92
N VAL A 33 -8.28 -1.48 19.68
CA VAL A 33 -7.64 -0.67 18.63
C VAL A 33 -6.92 -1.54 17.59
N CYS A 34 -7.13 -1.21 16.32
CA CYS A 34 -6.38 -1.67 15.16
C CYS A 34 -5.42 -0.55 14.75
N ASP A 35 -4.27 -0.45 15.43
CA ASP A 35 -3.34 0.66 15.26
C ASP A 35 -2.32 0.36 14.16
N LEU A 36 -2.45 1.04 13.01
CA LEU A 36 -1.48 0.96 11.91
C LEU A 36 -0.51 2.16 11.92
N SER A 37 -0.49 2.96 12.99
CA SER A 37 0.39 4.12 13.13
C SER A 37 1.72 3.80 13.83
N PRO A 38 2.73 4.68 13.71
CA PRO A 38 2.85 5.74 12.71
C PRO A 38 3.24 5.18 11.33
N MET A 39 3.35 6.07 10.34
CA MET A 39 3.84 5.79 8.97
C MET A 39 3.27 4.50 8.36
N THR A 40 1.95 4.42 8.25
CA THR A 40 1.25 3.17 7.89
C THR A 40 1.80 2.51 6.63
N ASN A 41 1.88 3.25 5.52
CA ASN A 41 2.30 2.66 4.24
C ASN A 41 3.80 2.32 4.22
N TYR A 42 4.64 3.08 4.92
CA TYR A 42 6.05 2.74 5.10
C TYR A 42 6.23 1.38 5.78
N TYR A 43 5.52 1.12 6.89
CA TYR A 43 5.66 -0.17 7.58
C TYR A 43 5.04 -1.34 6.79
N LEU A 44 3.94 -1.12 6.09
CA LEU A 44 3.35 -2.15 5.21
C LEU A 44 4.32 -2.56 4.10
N THR A 45 4.99 -1.60 3.47
CA THR A 45 5.93 -1.85 2.36
C THR A 45 7.28 -2.44 2.80
N ARG A 46 7.60 -2.41 4.10
CA ARG A 46 8.74 -3.17 4.64
C ARG A 46 8.51 -4.67 4.63
N THR A 47 7.25 -5.11 4.61
CA THR A 47 6.90 -6.53 4.56
C THR A 47 6.71 -7.01 3.13
N VAL A 48 6.18 -6.14 2.26
CA VAL A 48 6.01 -6.40 0.82
C VAL A 48 6.67 -5.28 0.03
N PHE A 49 7.76 -5.59 -0.65
CA PHE A 49 8.53 -4.60 -1.41
C PHE A 49 7.71 -4.05 -2.59
N VAL A 50 7.55 -2.73 -2.63
CA VAL A 50 6.96 -1.99 -3.75
C VAL A 50 8.07 -1.11 -4.36
N PRO A 51 8.49 -1.37 -5.62
CA PRO A 51 9.54 -0.59 -6.26
C PRO A 51 9.23 0.91 -6.34
N VAL A 52 10.27 1.74 -6.25
CA VAL A 52 10.16 3.18 -6.48
C VAL A 52 9.77 3.43 -7.93
N GLY A 53 8.77 4.28 -8.18
CA GLY A 53 8.26 4.57 -9.52
C GLY A 53 7.20 3.58 -10.00
N THR A 54 6.76 2.65 -9.14
CA THR A 54 5.56 1.85 -9.39
C THR A 54 4.35 2.75 -9.63
N MET A 55 3.50 2.40 -10.59
CA MET A 55 2.22 3.08 -10.84
C MET A 55 1.12 2.55 -9.89
N ALA A 56 0.00 3.28 -9.77
CA ALA A 56 -1.16 2.86 -8.95
C ALA A 56 -0.82 2.56 -7.48
N VAL A 57 0.20 3.21 -6.92
CA VAL A 57 0.73 2.96 -5.57
C VAL A 57 -0.35 3.03 -4.49
N SER A 58 -1.26 4.00 -4.56
CA SER A 58 -2.34 4.12 -3.58
C SER A 58 -3.24 2.88 -3.54
N GLU A 59 -3.51 2.23 -4.68
CA GLU A 59 -4.33 1.02 -4.74
C GLU A 59 -3.59 -0.18 -4.16
N ILE A 60 -2.30 -0.32 -4.48
CA ILE A 60 -1.41 -1.34 -3.90
C ILE A 60 -1.34 -1.17 -2.38
N TYR A 61 -1.11 0.05 -1.88
CA TYR A 61 -1.06 0.35 -0.45
C TYR A 61 -2.39 0.07 0.25
N SER A 62 -3.51 0.42 -0.39
CA SER A 62 -4.84 0.08 0.12
C SER A 62 -5.00 -1.43 0.27
N ARG A 63 -4.56 -2.21 -0.74
CA ARG A 63 -4.65 -3.66 -0.73
C ARG A 63 -3.78 -4.28 0.35
N LEU A 64 -2.55 -3.81 0.51
CA LEU A 64 -1.65 -4.24 1.59
C LEU A 64 -2.25 -3.95 2.97
N ALA A 65 -2.82 -2.77 3.17
CA ALA A 65 -3.48 -2.40 4.42
C ALA A 65 -4.69 -3.31 4.70
N LEU A 66 -5.55 -3.56 3.71
CA LEU A 66 -6.70 -4.45 3.86
C LEU A 66 -6.29 -5.89 4.19
N LYS A 67 -5.26 -6.44 3.54
CA LYS A 67 -4.69 -7.77 3.87
C LYS A 67 -4.17 -7.82 5.32
N PHE A 68 -3.50 -6.76 5.77
CA PHE A 68 -3.04 -6.67 7.15
C PHE A 68 -4.22 -6.64 8.13
N ILE A 69 -5.20 -5.76 7.89
CA ILE A 69 -6.37 -5.57 8.74
C ILE A 69 -7.21 -6.84 8.80
N GLU A 70 -7.44 -7.54 7.68
CA GLU A 70 -8.12 -8.84 7.68
C GLU A 70 -7.43 -9.85 8.60
N LYS A 71 -6.09 -9.92 8.53
CA LYS A 71 -5.31 -10.92 9.23
C LYS A 71 -5.15 -10.63 10.73
N LYS A 72 -5.14 -9.35 11.10
CA LYS A 72 -4.71 -8.91 12.45
C LYS A 72 -5.82 -8.26 13.25
N CYS A 73 -6.73 -7.56 12.60
CA CYS A 73 -7.75 -6.77 13.27
C CYS A 73 -9.12 -7.48 13.30
N LYS A 74 -10.07 -6.85 13.97
CA LYS A 74 -11.43 -7.34 14.18
C LYS A 74 -12.45 -6.24 13.94
N ASN A 75 -13.69 -6.66 13.69
CA ASN A 75 -14.81 -5.73 13.61
C ASN A 75 -14.95 -4.94 14.93
N SER A 76 -15.49 -3.73 14.85
CA SER A 76 -15.69 -2.79 15.97
C SER A 76 -14.43 -2.22 16.63
N GLN A 77 -13.22 -2.63 16.24
CA GLN A 77 -12.00 -1.95 16.66
C GLN A 77 -11.92 -0.53 16.07
N LEU A 78 -11.26 0.38 16.78
CA LEU A 78 -10.86 1.67 16.26
C LEU A 78 -9.66 1.47 15.31
N LEU A 79 -9.85 1.71 14.03
CA LEU A 79 -8.78 1.74 13.05
C LEU A 79 -8.06 3.09 13.13
N VAL A 80 -6.72 3.06 13.17
CA VAL A 80 -5.87 4.26 13.12
C VAL A 80 -4.87 4.14 11.98
N LEU A 81 -4.94 5.05 11.02
CA LEU A 81 -3.99 5.19 9.90
C LEU A 81 -3.24 6.51 10.05
N HIS A 82 -1.96 6.55 9.70
CA HIS A 82 -1.11 7.73 9.89
C HIS A 82 -0.17 7.97 8.72
N SER A 83 -0.15 9.21 8.23
CA SER A 83 0.85 9.74 7.30
C SER A 83 1.73 10.75 8.04
N GLU A 84 3.04 10.57 7.96
CA GLU A 84 3.99 11.50 8.58
C GLU A 84 4.28 12.70 7.67
N PHE A 85 4.43 12.47 6.37
CA PHE A 85 4.78 13.52 5.41
C PHE A 85 3.57 14.15 4.72
N GLY A 86 2.37 13.63 4.93
CA GLY A 86 1.16 14.13 4.29
C GLY A 86 1.09 13.81 2.79
N GLU A 87 1.66 12.68 2.38
CA GLU A 87 1.75 12.30 0.96
C GLU A 87 0.38 12.07 0.33
N TYR A 88 0.27 12.40 -0.96
CA TYR A 88 -0.98 12.22 -1.71
C TYR A 88 -1.39 10.75 -1.79
N GLU A 89 -0.41 9.86 -1.91
CA GLU A 89 -0.57 8.42 -1.98
C GLU A 89 -1.13 7.85 -0.68
N ASP A 90 -0.66 8.37 0.46
CA ASP A 90 -1.19 8.05 1.78
C ASP A 90 -2.64 8.50 1.91
N GLU A 91 -2.96 9.75 1.53
CA GLU A 91 -4.33 10.24 1.63
C GLU A 91 -5.30 9.40 0.78
N ARG A 92 -4.95 9.13 -0.47
CA ARG A 92 -5.79 8.34 -1.38
C ARG A 92 -5.93 6.90 -0.88
N SER A 93 -4.85 6.28 -0.41
CA SER A 93 -4.92 4.91 0.12
C SER A 93 -5.75 4.82 1.39
N PHE A 94 -5.62 5.76 2.33
CA PHE A 94 -6.43 5.77 3.56
C PHE A 94 -7.91 6.00 3.27
N ARG A 95 -8.23 6.84 2.28
CA ARG A 95 -9.62 7.01 1.81
C ARG A 95 -10.19 5.70 1.28
N ASN A 96 -9.43 4.96 0.46
CA ASN A 96 -9.87 3.68 -0.06
C ASN A 96 -10.09 2.65 1.07
N VAL A 97 -9.12 2.52 1.99
CA VAL A 97 -9.22 1.60 3.14
C VAL A 97 -10.43 1.92 4.01
N THR A 98 -10.64 3.19 4.34
CA THR A 98 -11.80 3.60 5.15
C THR A 98 -13.12 3.45 4.42
N SER A 99 -13.16 3.63 3.10
CA SER A 99 -14.37 3.38 2.29
C SER A 99 -14.77 1.91 2.28
N GLU A 100 -13.82 0.98 2.42
CA GLU A 100 -14.08 -0.46 2.51
C GLU A 100 -14.55 -0.88 3.91
N LEU A 101 -13.93 -0.32 4.96
CA LEU A 101 -14.07 -0.81 6.33
C LEU A 101 -15.04 -0.02 7.23
N CYS A 102 -15.25 1.26 6.95
CA CYS A 102 -15.88 2.20 7.87
C CYS A 102 -17.12 2.87 7.25
N SER A 103 -18.08 3.24 8.10
CA SER A 103 -19.15 4.16 7.70
C SER A 103 -18.54 5.52 7.39
N VAL A 104 -18.94 6.18 6.31
CA VAL A 104 -18.40 7.49 5.91
C VAL A 104 -18.62 8.54 7.00
N ALA A 105 -19.72 8.45 7.74
CA ALA A 105 -20.03 9.35 8.85
C ALA A 105 -19.08 9.20 10.06
N ASP A 106 -18.43 8.05 10.20
CA ASP A 106 -17.54 7.73 11.33
C ASP A 106 -16.07 8.01 11.01
N VAL A 107 -15.75 8.42 9.77
CA VAL A 107 -14.37 8.71 9.35
C VAL A 107 -13.97 10.09 9.83
N GLN A 108 -12.96 10.13 10.70
CA GLN A 108 -12.38 11.34 11.24
C GLN A 108 -10.96 11.50 10.70
N ARG A 109 -10.64 12.70 10.19
CA ARG A 109 -9.29 13.08 9.78
C ARG A 109 -8.81 14.17 10.72
N GLU A 110 -7.65 13.96 11.32
CA GLU A 110 -7.06 14.86 12.29
C GLU A 110 -5.65 15.27 11.84
N SER A 111 -5.33 16.55 11.96
CA SER A 111 -3.94 17.00 11.79
C SER A 111 -3.12 16.54 12.99
N THR A 112 -1.94 15.98 12.74
CA THR A 112 -0.95 15.65 13.78
C THR A 112 0.32 16.48 13.62
N ALA A 113 0.20 17.60 12.90
CA ALA A 113 1.32 18.45 12.51
C ALA A 113 2.23 18.83 13.68
N THR A 114 3.54 18.73 13.44
CA THR A 114 4.59 19.22 14.34
C THR A 114 5.45 20.24 13.60
N SER A 115 6.41 20.87 14.29
CA SER A 115 7.38 21.76 13.64
C SER A 115 8.24 21.03 12.61
N GLU A 116 8.51 19.74 12.83
CA GLU A 116 9.31 18.90 11.93
C GLU A 116 8.46 18.30 10.80
N TYR A 117 7.20 17.94 11.10
CA TYR A 117 6.28 17.30 10.17
C TYR A 117 4.97 18.10 10.07
N PRO A 118 4.97 19.24 9.34
CA PRO A 118 3.84 20.17 9.31
C PRO A 118 2.60 19.64 8.57
N HIS A 119 2.76 18.57 7.79
CA HIS A 119 1.69 17.97 6.98
C HIS A 119 1.23 16.61 7.50
N SER A 120 1.73 16.17 8.65
CA SER A 120 1.33 14.87 9.21
C SER A 120 -0.14 14.86 9.60
N PHE A 121 -0.79 13.71 9.39
CA PHE A 121 -2.19 13.53 9.72
C PHE A 121 -2.53 12.08 10.08
N GLN A 122 -3.63 11.93 10.78
CA GLN A 122 -4.26 10.65 11.07
C GLN A 122 -5.64 10.55 10.46
N VAL A 123 -6.03 9.32 10.12
CA VAL A 123 -7.41 8.95 9.81
C VAL A 123 -7.85 7.89 10.80
N LYS A 124 -8.98 8.12 11.46
CA LYS A 124 -9.55 7.25 12.49
C LYS A 124 -10.97 6.90 12.13
N CYS A 125 -11.36 5.65 12.33
CA CYS A 125 -12.76 5.24 12.24
C CYS A 125 -13.01 3.92 12.96
N LYS A 126 -14.25 3.69 13.39
CA LYS A 126 -14.66 2.39 13.89
C LYS A 126 -14.90 1.45 12.72
N ILE A 127 -14.26 0.28 12.74
CA ILE A 127 -14.48 -0.75 11.73
C ILE A 127 -15.91 -1.29 11.89
N SER A 128 -16.72 -1.17 10.84
CA SER A 128 -18.13 -1.60 10.84
C SER A 128 -18.52 -2.49 9.66
N LYS A 129 -17.73 -2.49 8.58
CA LYS A 129 -17.94 -3.29 7.36
C LYS A 129 -16.93 -4.43 7.21
N PHE A 130 -16.38 -4.95 8.32
CA PHE A 130 -15.27 -5.91 8.28
C PHE A 130 -15.56 -7.14 7.42
N GLN A 131 -16.72 -7.77 7.58
CA GLN A 131 -17.05 -8.99 6.83
C GLN A 131 -17.24 -8.72 5.33
N GLU A 132 -17.84 -7.60 4.97
CA GLU A 132 -18.03 -7.18 3.57
C GLU A 132 -16.68 -6.86 2.90
N ALA A 133 -15.81 -6.13 3.59
CA ALA A 133 -14.46 -5.82 3.13
C ALA A 133 -13.63 -7.10 2.91
N ARG A 134 -13.76 -8.10 3.79
CA ARG A 134 -13.08 -9.40 3.61
C ARG A 134 -13.53 -10.15 2.38
N LEU A 135 -14.85 -10.19 2.12
CA LEU A 135 -15.38 -10.86 0.93
C LEU A 135 -14.93 -10.15 -0.35
N ARG A 136 -14.97 -8.81 -0.37
CA ARG A 136 -14.47 -8.01 -1.49
C ARG A 136 -12.96 -8.18 -1.70
N LEU A 137 -12.19 -8.18 -0.61
CA LEU A 137 -10.75 -8.41 -0.66
C LEU A 137 -10.42 -9.80 -1.22
N ALA A 138 -11.11 -10.85 -0.76
CA ALA A 138 -10.90 -12.20 -1.25
C ALA A 138 -11.23 -12.34 -2.74
N ALA A 139 -12.34 -11.74 -3.19
CA ALA A 139 -12.70 -11.70 -4.61
C ALA A 139 -11.63 -10.97 -5.41
N ALA A 140 -11.19 -9.80 -4.95
CA ALA A 140 -10.21 -8.99 -5.65
C ALA A 140 -8.81 -9.64 -5.68
N GLU A 141 -8.40 -10.37 -4.64
CA GLU A 141 -7.14 -11.14 -4.63
C GLU A 141 -7.23 -12.39 -5.51
N SER A 142 -8.42 -12.97 -5.67
CA SER A 142 -8.63 -14.10 -6.60
C SER A 142 -8.58 -13.67 -8.07
N GLU A 143 -9.01 -12.44 -8.37
CA GLU A 143 -8.95 -11.85 -9.70
C GLU A 143 -7.52 -11.39 -10.03
N LYS A 144 -6.91 -10.60 -9.15
CA LYS A 144 -5.54 -10.14 -9.29
C LYS A 144 -4.88 -9.99 -7.91
N PRO A 145 -3.92 -10.85 -7.55
CA PRO A 145 -3.22 -10.73 -6.27
C PRO A 145 -2.36 -9.47 -6.25
N VAL A 146 -2.20 -8.86 -5.07
CA VAL A 146 -1.42 -7.62 -4.91
C VAL A 146 0.01 -7.75 -5.44
N GLU A 147 0.61 -8.92 -5.35
CA GLU A 147 1.96 -9.19 -5.87
C GLU A 147 2.01 -9.08 -7.41
N ALA A 148 0.95 -9.50 -8.10
CA ALA A 148 0.81 -9.30 -9.53
C ALA A 148 0.56 -7.83 -9.88
N MET A 149 -0.23 -7.10 -9.08
CA MET A 149 -0.40 -5.65 -9.25
C MET A 149 0.94 -4.92 -9.15
N ILE A 150 1.78 -5.28 -8.18
CA ILE A 150 3.11 -4.70 -8.02
C ILE A 150 3.99 -5.00 -9.23
N ALA A 151 4.02 -6.26 -9.70
CA ALA A 151 4.85 -6.66 -10.83
C ALA A 151 4.42 -5.97 -12.14
N GLU A 152 3.12 -5.86 -12.40
CA GLU A 152 2.57 -5.23 -13.60
C GLU A 152 2.80 -3.72 -13.62
N ASN A 153 2.72 -3.06 -12.46
CA ASN A 153 2.89 -1.62 -12.34
C ASN A 153 4.33 -1.20 -12.01
N ALA A 154 5.27 -2.14 -11.91
CA ALA A 154 6.67 -1.84 -11.63
C ALA A 154 7.29 -1.03 -12.79
N PRO A 155 8.24 -0.13 -12.50
CA PRO A 155 8.92 0.61 -13.54
C PRO A 155 9.72 -0.36 -14.44
N SER A 156 9.53 -0.25 -15.76
CA SER A 156 10.34 -0.98 -16.73
C SER A 156 11.80 -0.54 -16.65
N ILE A 157 12.69 -1.44 -16.23
CA ILE A 157 14.15 -1.19 -16.21
C ILE A 157 14.69 -0.97 -17.63
N ASN A 158 14.00 -1.48 -18.65
CA ASN A 158 14.37 -1.34 -20.06
C ASN A 158 14.25 0.09 -20.62
N GLY A 159 13.64 1.03 -19.88
CA GLY A 159 13.48 2.42 -20.32
C GLY A 159 14.67 3.34 -20.05
N ARG A 160 15.78 2.84 -19.49
CA ARG A 160 17.00 3.64 -19.25
C ARG A 160 17.96 3.69 -20.44
N ASP A 161 17.70 2.97 -21.52
CA ASP A 161 18.51 3.00 -22.75
C ASP A 161 17.82 3.67 -23.96
N GLU A 162 16.56 4.10 -23.85
CA GLU A 162 15.83 4.75 -24.96
C GLU A 162 15.31 6.13 -24.56
N LYS A 163 16.25 7.04 -24.25
CA LYS A 163 16.02 8.47 -24.44
C LYS A 163 17.27 9.17 -24.95
N ILE A 164 17.83 8.63 -26.03
CA ILE A 164 18.47 9.48 -27.03
C ILE A 164 17.31 9.97 -27.89
N GLU A 165 16.96 11.25 -27.75
CA GLU A 165 16.01 11.93 -28.62
C GLU A 165 16.32 11.57 -30.08
N GLN A 166 15.38 10.88 -30.72
CA GLN A 166 15.26 10.89 -32.17
C GLN A 166 14.83 12.30 -32.58
N SER A 167 15.76 13.24 -32.55
CA SER A 167 15.69 14.40 -33.44
C SER A 167 15.89 13.86 -34.85
N GLU A 168 14.88 14.08 -35.70
CA GLU A 168 14.84 13.59 -37.07
C GLU A 168 16.16 13.81 -37.83
N PRO A 169 16.65 12.82 -38.59
CA PRO A 169 17.83 13.00 -39.42
C PRO A 169 17.46 13.93 -40.59
N ARG A 170 17.83 15.21 -40.47
CA ARG A 170 18.01 16.05 -41.65
C ARG A 170 19.15 15.47 -42.46
N ASP A 171 18.77 14.91 -43.60
CA ASP A 171 19.60 14.46 -44.69
C ASP A 171 20.77 15.43 -44.94
N ARG A 172 21.95 15.06 -44.46
CA ARG A 172 23.25 15.60 -44.89
C ARG A 172 24.22 14.43 -44.96
N ASP A 173 24.24 13.84 -46.14
CA ASP A 173 25.20 12.87 -46.62
C ASP A 173 26.64 13.37 -46.35
N CYS A 174 27.25 12.87 -45.28
CA CYS A 174 28.68 12.93 -45.05
C CYS A 174 29.16 11.48 -45.08
N GLY A 175 29.69 11.11 -46.26
CA GLY A 175 29.99 9.75 -46.66
C GLY A 175 30.70 8.93 -45.59
N LYS A 176 30.24 7.68 -45.49
CA LYS A 176 30.82 6.54 -44.78
C LYS A 176 32.35 6.65 -44.66
N LEU A 177 32.83 6.84 -43.42
CA LEU A 177 34.17 6.46 -43.01
C LEU A 177 34.04 5.49 -41.84
N GLY A 178 34.49 4.26 -42.10
CA GLY A 178 34.33 3.11 -41.23
C GLY A 178 35.17 3.18 -39.96
N PHE A 179 34.85 2.27 -39.04
CA PHE A 179 35.56 2.01 -37.79
C PHE A 179 37.05 1.73 -38.05
N GLY A 180 37.88 2.76 -37.89
CA GLY A 180 39.32 2.63 -38.17
C GLY A 180 40.15 3.88 -37.91
N THR A 181 39.76 4.77 -37.00
CA THR A 181 40.61 5.93 -36.65
C THR A 181 40.42 6.36 -35.19
N VAL A 182 40.65 5.43 -34.27
CA VAL A 182 40.86 5.73 -32.84
C VAL A 182 42.33 5.50 -32.48
N VAL A 183 43.26 6.04 -33.25
CA VAL A 183 44.68 6.16 -32.86
C VAL A 183 45.26 7.32 -33.69
N LEU A 184 45.82 8.33 -33.01
CA LEU A 184 46.41 9.58 -33.56
C LEU A 184 45.40 10.71 -33.82
N GLY A 185 45.31 11.63 -32.86
CA GLY A 185 44.56 12.87 -33.00
C GLY A 185 45.08 13.73 -34.15
N LEU A 186 44.14 14.25 -34.95
CA LEU A 186 44.25 15.44 -35.77
C LEU A 186 42.82 15.81 -36.20
N GLY A 187 42.50 17.10 -36.12
CA GLY A 187 41.13 17.59 -36.15
C GLY A 187 40.40 17.51 -37.50
N GLY A 188 39.07 17.63 -37.41
CA GLY A 188 38.19 17.95 -38.53
C GLY A 188 37.04 18.81 -38.04
N ARG A 189 37.08 20.11 -38.35
CA ARG A 189 35.95 21.04 -38.19
C ARG A 189 34.93 20.78 -39.30
N CYS A 190 33.68 20.50 -38.95
CA CYS A 190 32.57 20.75 -39.87
C CYS A 190 32.27 22.27 -39.87
N PRO A 191 32.24 22.96 -41.02
CA PRO A 191 31.63 24.27 -41.11
C PRO A 191 30.11 24.16 -40.99
N ARG A 192 29.48 25.22 -40.45
CA ARG A 192 28.03 25.33 -40.17
C ARG A 192 27.14 24.92 -41.35
#